data_AF-A0A7S2C458-F1
#
_entry.id   AF-A0A7S2C458-F1
#
_cell.length_a   1.000
_cell.length_b   1.000
_cell.length_c   1.000
_cell.angle_alpha   90.00
_cell.angle_beta   90.00
_cell.angle_gamma   90.00
#
_symmetry.space_group_name_H-M   'P 1'
#
loop_
_entity.id
_entity.type
_entity.pdbx_description
1 polymer ?
#
loop_
_entity_poly.entity_id
_entity_poly.type
_entity_poly.pdbx_seq_one_letter_code
_entity_poly.pdbx_strand_id
1 'polypeptide(L)'
;LVFTLVNFELSCLTYGLGVPSGLFVPSLLTGACYGRLLGQWVHYNFNERTWAHAGVYSLIGAVSNLAGTARITISLAMILMEATGNASFSLPIFYVVMVAKWTGDFLNCVTEKGIYDMHIIELKHVPLLEQTPEKELITIQVREVMARNPVAFEAVETVGNLLETLESCGHNGFPILYPGTRRLVGLLRRSVLHRLLEYALEKDILQEPTGVVRKLPPIRYEEIAFKTAKCETYDQLRVMLEPKYLDHRLDLRPYVNRN
;
A
#
# COMPACT_ATOMS: atom_id res chain seq x y z
N LEU A 1 -23.38 32.60 4.75
CA LEU A 1 -23.74 31.73 5.89
C LEU A 1 -24.60 30.56 5.44
N VAL A 2 -25.82 30.80 4.94
CA VAL A 2 -26.71 29.71 4.44
C VAL A 2 -26.02 28.81 3.43
N PHE A 3 -25.37 29.39 2.41
CA PHE A 3 -24.60 28.64 1.42
C PHE A 3 -23.51 27.74 2.05
N THR A 4 -22.77 28.25 3.02
CA THR A 4 -21.68 27.51 3.68
C THR A 4 -22.21 26.28 4.41
N LEU A 5 -23.32 26.41 5.14
CA LEU A 5 -23.92 25.30 5.89
C LEU A 5 -24.47 24.23 4.95
N VAL A 6 -25.27 24.64 3.96
CA VAL A 6 -25.86 23.71 2.98
C VAL A 6 -24.77 22.99 2.18
N ASN A 7 -23.73 23.72 1.73
CA ASN A 7 -22.65 23.11 0.97
C ASN A 7 -21.83 22.13 1.81
N PHE A 8 -21.61 22.41 3.10
CA PHE A 8 -20.91 21.50 4.01
C PHE A 8 -21.69 20.19 4.20
N GLU A 9 -22.98 20.26 4.54
CA GLU A 9 -23.84 19.10 4.73
C GLU A 9 -23.95 18.25 3.46
N LEU A 10 -24.15 18.91 2.31
CA LEU A 10 -24.27 18.21 1.02
C LEU A 10 -22.94 17.57 0.60
N SER A 11 -21.80 18.21 0.91
CA SER A 11 -20.46 17.65 0.66
C SER A 11 -20.23 16.38 1.48
N CYS A 12 -20.62 16.38 2.76
CA CYS A 12 -20.55 15.20 3.62
C CYS A 12 -21.43 14.05 3.09
N LEU A 13 -22.67 14.35 2.69
CA LEU A 13 -23.58 13.33 2.12
C LEU A 13 -23.05 12.77 0.80
N THR A 14 -22.55 13.62 -0.09
CA THR A 14 -22.07 13.20 -1.41
C THR A 14 -20.81 12.33 -1.31
N TYR A 15 -19.97 12.57 -0.32
CA TYR A 15 -18.75 11.78 -0.11
C TYR A 15 -19.05 10.33 0.30
N GLY A 16 -20.16 10.09 1.02
CA GLY A 16 -20.60 8.74 1.39
C GLY A 16 -21.22 7.94 0.23
N LEU A 17 -21.42 8.53 -0.94
CA LEU A 17 -21.99 7.85 -2.10
C LEU A 17 -20.93 7.00 -2.82
N GLY A 18 -21.34 5.84 -3.35
CA GLY A 18 -20.49 4.95 -4.17
C GLY A 18 -20.16 5.48 -5.57
N VAL A 19 -20.05 6.80 -5.73
CA VAL A 19 -19.77 7.48 -6.99
C VAL A 19 -18.32 7.98 -6.97
N PRO A 20 -17.54 7.80 -8.05
CA PRO A 20 -16.19 8.36 -8.13
C PRO A 20 -16.25 9.89 -8.06
N SER A 21 -15.93 10.45 -6.90
CA SER A 21 -15.93 11.89 -6.64
C SER A 21 -14.73 12.31 -5.80
N GLY A 22 -14.36 13.58 -5.88
CA GLY A 22 -13.22 14.15 -5.15
C GLY A 22 -13.68 15.09 -4.04
N LEU A 23 -12.99 15.06 -2.89
CA LEU A 23 -13.30 15.89 -1.72
C LEU A 23 -12.50 17.21 -1.67
N PHE A 24 -11.52 17.38 -2.56
CA PHE A 24 -10.61 18.53 -2.55
C PHE A 24 -11.32 19.87 -2.82
N VAL A 25 -12.06 19.96 -3.92
CA VAL A 25 -12.73 21.20 -4.35
C VAL A 25 -13.89 21.59 -3.41
N PRO A 26 -14.79 20.68 -2.99
CA PRO A 26 -15.86 21.01 -2.04
C PRO A 26 -15.34 21.54 -0.70
N SER A 27 -14.22 20.99 -0.21
CA SER A 27 -13.56 21.44 1.01
C SER A 27 -12.92 22.82 0.86
N LEU A 28 -12.28 23.12 -0.27
CA LEU A 28 -11.78 24.47 -0.56
C LEU A 28 -12.92 25.48 -0.61
N LEU A 29 -14.01 25.15 -1.29
CA LEU A 29 -15.16 26.04 -1.43
C LEU A 29 -15.79 26.37 -0.07
N THR A 30 -16.04 25.35 0.75
CA THR A 30 -16.62 25.53 2.08
C THR A 30 -15.70 26.36 2.98
N GLY A 31 -14.40 26.06 2.97
CA GLY A 31 -13.40 26.83 3.71
C GLY A 31 -13.28 28.27 3.22
N ALA A 32 -13.33 28.51 1.90
CA ALA A 32 -13.28 29.84 1.32
C ALA A 32 -14.48 30.69 1.73
N CYS A 33 -15.67 30.11 1.72
CA CYS A 33 -16.88 30.78 2.19
C CYS A 33 -16.79 31.12 3.67
N TYR A 34 -16.31 30.20 4.52
CA TYR A 34 -16.10 30.47 5.94
C TYR A 34 -15.06 31.58 6.17
N GLY A 35 -13.91 31.50 5.51
CA GLY A 35 -12.87 32.52 5.57
C GLY A 35 -13.35 33.90 5.12
N ARG A 36 -14.16 33.96 4.05
CA ARG A 36 -14.76 35.23 3.60
C ARG A 36 -15.71 35.83 4.63
N LEU A 37 -16.54 35.01 5.29
CA LEU A 37 -17.44 35.47 6.35
C LEU A 37 -16.65 36.05 7.53
N LEU A 38 -15.58 35.38 7.95
CA LEU A 38 -14.67 35.89 8.97
C LEU A 38 -14.01 37.20 8.54
N GLY A 39 -13.53 37.29 7.29
CA GLY A 39 -12.92 38.50 6.75
C GLY A 39 -13.88 39.69 6.75
N GLN A 40 -15.14 39.48 6.37
CA GLN A 40 -16.18 40.52 6.41
C GLN A 40 -16.52 40.94 7.84
N TRP A 41 -16.58 39.97 8.77
CA TRP A 41 -16.83 40.25 10.17
C TRP A 41 -15.69 41.07 10.80
N VAL A 42 -14.43 40.72 10.52
CA VAL A 42 -13.26 41.51 10.95
C VAL A 42 -13.31 42.91 10.34
N HIS A 43 -13.61 43.03 9.05
CA HIS A 43 -13.69 44.32 8.38
C HIS A 43 -14.73 45.26 9.01
N TYR A 44 -15.91 44.72 9.38
CA TYR A 44 -16.97 45.47 10.06
C TYR A 44 -16.55 45.95 11.45
N ASN A 45 -15.89 45.10 12.25
CA ASN A 45 -15.54 45.44 13.63
C ASN A 45 -14.29 46.34 13.75
N PHE A 46 -13.36 46.25 12.80
CA PHE A 46 -12.07 46.97 12.86
C PHE A 46 -12.01 48.23 11.97
N ASN A 47 -13.17 48.77 11.61
CA ASN A 47 -13.35 50.09 10.98
C ASN A 47 -12.55 50.26 9.67
N GLU A 48 -12.83 49.38 8.69
CA GLU A 48 -12.35 49.46 7.29
C GLU A 48 -10.85 49.64 7.09
N ARG A 49 -10.01 49.12 8.00
CA ARG A 49 -8.56 49.20 7.78
C ARG A 49 -8.15 48.41 6.53
N THR A 50 -7.33 49.03 5.70
CA THR A 50 -6.90 48.56 4.36
C THR A 50 -6.18 47.22 4.35
N TRP A 51 -5.69 46.72 5.49
CA TRP A 51 -5.00 45.42 5.58
C TRP A 51 -5.95 44.21 5.62
N ALA A 52 -7.24 44.40 5.94
CA ALA A 52 -8.19 43.31 6.10
C ALA A 52 -8.91 42.96 4.78
N HIS A 53 -8.17 42.45 3.79
CA HIS A 53 -8.76 42.04 2.50
C HIS A 53 -9.52 40.72 2.62
N ALA A 54 -10.83 40.74 2.38
CA ALA A 54 -11.69 39.54 2.44
C ALA A 54 -11.21 38.37 1.55
N GLY A 55 -10.49 38.66 0.46
CA GLY A 55 -9.89 37.65 -0.41
C GLY A 55 -8.79 36.82 0.29
N VAL A 56 -7.92 37.46 1.06
CA VAL A 56 -6.84 36.78 1.78
C VAL A 56 -7.41 35.88 2.88
N TYR A 57 -8.43 36.37 3.60
CA TYR A 57 -9.14 35.54 4.59
C TYR A 57 -9.88 34.37 3.95
N SER A 58 -10.45 34.53 2.75
CA SER A 58 -11.05 33.42 2.02
C SER A 58 -10.01 32.36 1.62
N LEU A 59 -8.81 32.77 1.17
CA LEU A 59 -7.72 31.85 0.86
C LEU A 59 -7.28 31.07 2.10
N ILE A 60 -7.04 31.76 3.23
CA ILE A 60 -6.64 31.15 4.50
C ILE A 60 -7.73 30.18 5.02
N GLY A 61 -9.00 30.55 4.89
CA GLY A 61 -10.13 29.68 5.22
C GLY A 61 -10.19 28.42 4.36
N ALA A 62 -9.93 28.54 3.05
CA ALA A 62 -9.88 27.41 2.14
C ALA A 62 -8.74 26.44 2.49
N VAL A 63 -7.54 27.00 2.71
CA VAL A 63 -6.33 26.25 3.10
C VAL A 63 -6.56 25.50 4.41
N SER A 64 -7.07 26.18 5.44
CA SER A 64 -7.28 25.57 6.78
C SER A 64 -8.29 24.43 6.75
N ASN A 65 -9.43 24.60 6.07
CA ASN A 65 -10.44 23.55 6.00
C ASN A 65 -9.93 22.31 5.26
N LEU A 66 -9.24 22.51 4.13
CA LEU A 66 -8.68 21.41 3.37
C LEU A 66 -7.53 20.70 4.12
N ALA A 67 -6.66 21.45 4.79
CA ALA A 67 -5.58 20.90 5.61
C ALA A 67 -6.12 20.09 6.81
N GLY A 68 -7.16 20.59 7.49
CA GLY A 68 -7.81 19.89 8.59
C GLY A 68 -8.57 18.63 8.15
N THR A 69 -9.09 18.63 6.92
CA THR A 69 -9.86 17.49 6.40
C THR A 69 -8.95 16.39 5.82
N ALA A 70 -7.98 16.77 4.98
CA ALA A 70 -7.11 15.83 4.31
C ALA A 70 -5.89 15.40 5.14
N ARG A 71 -5.47 16.22 6.12
CA ARG A 71 -4.23 16.04 6.92
C ARG A 71 -2.93 15.94 6.12
N ILE A 72 -2.95 16.39 4.86
CA ILE A 72 -1.78 16.55 3.99
C ILE A 72 -1.19 17.94 4.23
N THR A 73 0.09 18.03 4.59
CA THR A 73 0.71 19.31 4.98
C THR A 73 1.57 19.93 3.88
N ILE A 74 2.76 19.38 3.63
CA ILE A 74 3.78 20.00 2.78
C ILE A 74 3.31 20.10 1.33
N SER A 75 2.84 18.98 0.76
CA SER A 75 2.38 18.94 -0.63
C SER A 75 1.17 19.85 -0.85
N LEU A 76 0.25 19.91 0.11
CA LEU A 76 -0.93 20.77 0.03
C LEU A 76 -0.54 22.26 0.03
N ALA A 77 0.32 22.67 0.96
CA ALA A 77 0.79 24.05 1.03
C ALA A 77 1.49 24.48 -0.26
N MET A 78 2.31 23.61 -0.83
CA MET A 78 2.99 23.86 -2.12
C MET A 78 2.00 24.01 -3.28
N ILE A 79 1.00 23.11 -3.40
CA ILE A 79 -0.02 23.20 -4.45
C ILE A 79 -0.80 24.52 -4.36
N LEU A 80 -1.19 24.93 -3.14
CA LEU A 80 -1.97 26.16 -2.95
C LEU A 80 -1.13 27.42 -3.17
N MET A 81 0.15 27.40 -2.78
CA MET A 81 1.10 28.47 -3.09
C MET A 81 1.27 28.63 -4.61
N GLU A 82 1.48 27.53 -5.32
CA GLU A 82 1.66 27.51 -6.77
C GLU A 82 0.39 27.99 -7.49
N ALA A 83 -0.78 27.48 -7.08
CA ALA A 83 -2.07 27.88 -7.64
C ALA A 83 -2.40 29.37 -7.40
N THR A 84 -1.89 29.95 -6.31
CA THR A 84 -2.05 31.39 -6.02
C THR A 84 -1.10 32.25 -6.86
N GLY A 85 -0.03 31.67 -7.42
CA GLY A 85 0.93 32.37 -8.29
C GLY A 85 1.78 33.42 -7.57
N ASN A 86 1.82 33.41 -6.23
CA ASN A 86 2.58 34.37 -5.45
C ASN A 86 3.26 33.71 -4.24
N ALA A 87 4.57 33.53 -4.34
CA ALA A 87 5.41 32.92 -3.31
C ALA A 87 5.44 33.69 -1.99
N SER A 88 5.06 34.97 -1.96
CA SER A 88 5.00 35.77 -0.73
C SER A 88 3.95 35.23 0.26
N PHE A 89 2.91 34.54 -0.23
CA PHE A 89 1.89 33.89 0.61
C PHE A 89 2.29 32.51 1.10
N SER A 90 3.50 32.02 0.80
CA SER A 90 3.98 30.71 1.24
C SER A 90 3.99 30.60 2.77
N LEU A 91 4.67 31.52 3.46
CA LEU A 91 4.79 31.52 4.93
C LEU A 91 3.44 31.44 5.66
N PRO A 92 2.44 32.30 5.37
CA PRO A 92 1.14 32.21 6.03
C PRO A 92 0.38 30.93 5.68
N ILE A 93 0.47 30.42 4.44
CA ILE A 93 -0.14 29.14 4.06
C ILE A 93 0.46 28.01 4.89
N PHE A 94 1.79 27.90 4.95
CA PHE A 94 2.46 26.86 5.74
C PHE A 94 2.10 26.94 7.23
N TYR A 95 2.06 28.15 7.79
CA TYR A 95 1.68 28.35 9.17
C TYR A 95 0.25 27.87 9.45
N VAL A 96 -0.71 28.27 8.61
CA VAL A 96 -2.12 27.88 8.74
C VAL A 96 -2.30 26.37 8.58
N VAL A 97 -1.60 25.74 7.63
CA VAL A 97 -1.64 24.29 7.44
C VAL A 97 -1.11 23.56 8.67
N MET A 98 -0.01 24.02 9.27
CA MET A 98 0.54 23.42 10.49
C MET A 98 -0.42 23.57 11.67
N VAL A 99 -0.99 24.76 11.88
CA VAL A 99 -1.97 24.98 12.95
C VAL A 99 -3.21 24.13 12.73
N ALA A 100 -3.76 24.06 11.52
CA ALA A 100 -4.93 23.23 11.20
C ALA A 100 -4.66 21.73 11.40
N LYS A 101 -3.46 21.27 11.05
CA LYS A 101 -3.04 19.89 11.32
C LYS A 101 -2.97 19.64 12.83
N TRP A 102 -2.29 20.51 13.58
CA TRP A 102 -2.15 20.35 15.04
C TRP A 102 -3.47 20.44 15.79
N THR A 103 -4.34 21.39 15.47
CA THR A 103 -5.65 21.50 16.12
C THR A 103 -6.48 20.28 15.81
N GLY A 104 -6.44 19.81 14.57
CA GLY A 104 -7.08 18.57 14.22
C GLY A 104 -6.47 17.38 14.97
N ASP A 105 -5.15 17.25 15.07
CA ASP A 105 -4.47 16.13 15.74
C ASP A 105 -4.75 16.14 17.26
N PHE A 106 -4.95 17.33 17.82
CA PHE A 106 -5.33 17.51 19.22
C PHE A 106 -6.79 17.10 19.49
N LEU A 107 -7.70 17.44 18.57
CA LEU A 107 -9.11 17.02 18.66
C LEU A 107 -9.29 15.51 18.42
N ASN A 108 -8.29 14.86 17.82
CA ASN A 108 -8.27 13.46 17.43
C ASN A 108 -8.05 12.46 18.59
N CYS A 109 -8.51 12.77 19.81
CA CYS A 109 -8.72 11.73 20.82
C CYS A 109 -9.88 10.77 20.43
N VAL A 110 -10.64 11.09 19.36
CA VAL A 110 -11.81 10.33 18.86
C VAL A 110 -11.61 9.76 17.43
N THR A 111 -10.68 10.28 16.62
CA THR A 111 -10.45 9.80 15.23
C THR A 111 -8.97 9.95 14.88
N GLU A 112 -8.19 8.88 14.94
CA GLU A 112 -6.72 8.97 14.88
C GLU A 112 -6.17 9.43 13.53
N LYS A 113 -6.97 9.45 12.45
CA LYS A 113 -6.46 9.57 11.07
C LYS A 113 -7.27 10.54 10.20
N GLY A 114 -6.66 11.01 9.10
CA GLY A 114 -7.35 11.85 8.11
C GLY A 114 -8.47 11.08 7.39
N ILE A 115 -9.34 11.78 6.67
CA ILE A 115 -10.48 11.13 5.98
C ILE A 115 -10.01 10.01 5.02
N TYR A 116 -8.88 10.20 4.34
CA TYR A 116 -8.34 9.20 3.42
C TYR A 116 -7.88 7.93 4.13
N ASP A 117 -7.18 8.09 5.25
CA ASP A 117 -6.67 6.97 6.04
C ASP A 117 -7.83 6.20 6.69
N MET A 118 -8.85 6.91 7.19
CA MET A 118 -10.08 6.30 7.70
C MET A 118 -10.76 5.41 6.63
N HIS A 119 -10.89 5.92 5.39
CA HIS A 119 -11.50 5.13 4.31
C HIS A 119 -10.68 3.90 3.91
N ILE A 120 -9.35 3.98 3.93
CA ILE A 120 -8.47 2.88 3.52
C ILE A 120 -8.37 1.82 4.61
N ILE A 121 -8.14 2.25 5.85
CA ILE A 121 -7.82 1.37 6.97
C ILE A 121 -9.11 0.86 7.63
N GLU A 122 -10.03 1.74 8.01
CA GLU A 122 -11.23 1.36 8.79
C GLU A 122 -12.35 0.83 7.89
N LEU A 123 -12.61 1.47 6.74
CA LEU A 123 -13.74 1.06 5.89
C LEU A 123 -13.35 -0.07 4.95
N LYS A 124 -12.22 0.04 4.24
CA LYS A 124 -11.77 -0.97 3.27
C LYS A 124 -10.95 -2.10 3.87
N HIS A 125 -10.53 -1.99 5.14
CA HIS A 125 -9.75 -3.02 5.84
C HIS A 125 -8.49 -3.43 5.05
N VAL A 126 -7.88 -2.48 4.33
CA VAL A 126 -6.66 -2.75 3.56
C VAL A 126 -5.48 -2.73 4.53
N PRO A 127 -4.61 -3.77 4.55
CA PRO A 127 -3.43 -3.78 5.41
C PRO A 127 -2.40 -2.78 4.90
N LEU A 128 -2.51 -1.53 5.35
CA LEU A 128 -1.57 -0.46 5.07
C LEU A 128 -0.56 -0.34 6.22
N LEU A 129 0.73 -0.39 5.89
CA LEU A 129 1.78 -0.17 6.87
C LEU A 129 2.05 1.33 7.02
N GLU A 130 1.88 1.84 8.24
CA GLU A 130 2.20 3.24 8.56
C GLU A 130 3.70 3.50 8.61
N GLN A 131 4.11 4.77 8.44
CA GLN A 131 5.52 5.15 8.42
C GLN A 131 6.22 4.93 9.77
N THR A 132 5.46 5.03 10.87
CA THR A 132 5.95 4.85 12.22
C THR A 132 5.06 3.83 12.94
N PRO A 133 5.64 2.88 13.68
CA PRO A 133 4.84 1.96 14.49
C PRO A 133 4.10 2.72 15.60
N GLU A 134 2.93 2.23 15.97
CA GLU A 134 2.22 2.68 17.16
C GLU A 134 3.09 2.46 18.41
N LYS A 135 2.92 3.30 19.42
CA LYS A 135 3.76 3.29 20.63
C LYS A 135 3.74 1.94 21.35
N GLU A 136 2.61 1.25 21.30
CA GLU A 136 2.43 -0.08 21.92
C GLU A 136 3.26 -1.15 21.19
N LEU A 137 3.37 -1.05 19.86
CA LEU A 137 4.09 -2.00 19.00
C LEU A 137 5.61 -1.90 19.16
N ILE A 138 6.14 -0.81 19.71
CA ILE A 138 7.60 -0.59 19.88
C ILE A 138 8.22 -1.66 20.79
N THR A 139 7.47 -2.18 21.76
CA THR A 139 7.97 -3.16 22.73
C THR A 139 7.79 -4.62 22.30
N ILE A 140 6.99 -4.86 21.25
CA ILE A 140 6.64 -6.20 20.79
C ILE A 140 7.84 -6.81 20.04
N GLN A 141 8.13 -8.07 20.35
CA GLN A 141 9.22 -8.79 19.71
C GLN A 141 8.76 -9.50 18.43
N VAL A 142 9.64 -9.60 17.43
CA VAL A 142 9.34 -10.29 16.16
C VAL A 142 8.82 -11.72 16.37
N ARG A 143 9.32 -12.43 17.40
CA ARG A 143 8.88 -13.80 17.75
C ARG A 143 7.39 -13.91 18.14
N GLU A 144 6.79 -12.80 18.54
CA GLU A 144 5.38 -12.71 18.95
C GLU A 144 4.47 -12.50 17.74
N VAL A 145 4.96 -11.80 16.71
CA VAL A 145 4.19 -11.45 15.50
C VAL A 145 4.42 -12.42 14.35
N MET A 146 5.60 -13.05 14.27
CA MET A 146 5.94 -13.93 13.15
C MET A 146 5.03 -15.18 13.10
N ALA A 147 4.67 -15.59 11.88
CA ALA A 147 4.00 -16.87 11.66
C ALA A 147 4.92 -18.02 12.09
N ARG A 148 4.43 -18.89 12.99
CA ARG A 148 5.17 -20.05 13.47
C ARG A 148 4.99 -21.20 12.48
N ASN A 149 6.08 -21.93 12.21
CA ASN A 149 6.12 -23.06 11.27
C ASN A 149 5.74 -22.68 9.82
N PRO A 150 6.56 -21.88 9.13
CA PRO A 150 6.31 -21.58 7.72
C PRO A 150 6.40 -22.86 6.87
N VAL A 151 5.53 -22.97 5.87
CA VAL A 151 5.61 -24.02 4.85
C VAL A 151 6.88 -23.80 4.04
N ALA A 152 7.83 -24.72 4.18
CA ALA A 152 9.17 -24.62 3.63
C ALA A 152 9.45 -25.81 2.71
N PHE A 153 10.30 -25.60 1.71
CA PHE A 153 10.77 -26.65 0.82
C PHE A 153 12.24 -26.97 1.10
N GLU A 154 12.64 -28.21 0.93
CA GLU A 154 14.05 -28.55 0.86
C GLU A 154 14.68 -28.04 -0.44
N ALA A 155 16.01 -27.94 -0.45
CA ALA A 155 16.79 -27.57 -1.62
C ALA A 155 16.53 -28.47 -2.83
N VAL A 156 16.14 -29.73 -2.58
CA VAL A 156 15.84 -30.73 -3.60
C VAL A 156 14.55 -31.46 -3.21
N GLU A 157 13.43 -30.99 -3.76
CA GLU A 157 12.07 -31.49 -3.46
C GLU A 157 11.51 -32.36 -4.59
N THR A 158 10.48 -33.14 -4.28
CA THR A 158 9.71 -33.87 -5.29
C THR A 158 8.67 -32.98 -5.94
N VAL A 159 8.44 -33.16 -7.24
CA VAL A 159 7.45 -32.38 -7.98
C VAL A 159 6.03 -32.57 -7.43
N GLY A 160 5.68 -33.78 -7.00
CA GLY A 160 4.40 -34.07 -6.38
C GLY A 160 4.15 -33.23 -5.12
N ASN A 161 5.15 -33.13 -4.24
CA ASN A 161 5.06 -32.32 -3.01
C ASN A 161 4.95 -30.81 -3.33
N LEU A 162 5.69 -30.34 -4.33
CA LEU A 162 5.60 -28.95 -4.79
C LEU A 162 4.20 -28.61 -5.32
N LEU A 163 3.61 -29.50 -6.11
CA LEU A 163 2.27 -29.32 -6.67
C LEU A 163 1.19 -29.36 -5.57
N GLU A 164 1.24 -30.35 -4.69
CA GLU A 164 0.30 -30.48 -3.57
C GLU A 164 0.39 -29.27 -2.63
N THR A 165 1.59 -28.76 -2.38
CA THR A 165 1.78 -27.55 -1.57
C THR A 165 1.24 -26.30 -2.27
N LEU A 166 1.38 -26.20 -3.59
CA LEU A 166 0.78 -25.11 -4.38
C LEU A 166 -0.76 -25.18 -4.36
N GLU A 167 -1.34 -26.38 -4.41
CA GLU A 167 -2.80 -26.57 -4.34
C GLU A 167 -3.36 -26.30 -2.93
N SER A 168 -2.65 -26.75 -1.89
CA SER A 168 -3.13 -26.68 -0.49
C SER A 168 -2.91 -25.35 0.20
N CYS A 169 -1.84 -24.62 -0.14
CA CYS A 169 -1.46 -23.39 0.55
C CYS A 169 -1.70 -22.14 -0.31
N GLY A 170 -2.20 -21.05 0.27
CA GLY A 170 -2.39 -19.75 -0.39
C GLY A 170 -1.17 -18.81 -0.34
N HIS A 171 -0.02 -19.27 0.17
CA HIS A 171 1.17 -18.43 0.33
C HIS A 171 1.84 -18.13 -1.01
N ASN A 172 2.42 -16.92 -1.13
CA ASN A 172 3.07 -16.44 -2.36
C ASN A 172 4.61 -16.55 -2.35
N GLY A 173 5.18 -16.98 -1.22
CA GLY A 173 6.62 -17.14 -1.06
C GLY A 173 6.94 -18.27 -0.10
N PHE A 174 7.93 -19.08 -0.46
CA PHE A 174 8.33 -20.27 0.27
C PHE A 174 9.82 -20.20 0.60
N PRO A 175 10.22 -20.34 1.87
CA PRO A 175 11.62 -20.47 2.24
C PRO A 175 12.18 -21.82 1.78
N ILE A 176 13.37 -21.81 1.20
CA ILE A 176 14.10 -23.00 0.77
C ILE A 176 15.18 -23.33 1.79
N LEU A 177 15.21 -24.57 2.28
CA LEU A 177 16.08 -25.03 3.36
C LEU A 177 17.11 -26.05 2.87
N TYR A 178 18.30 -26.06 3.47
CA TYR A 178 19.26 -27.14 3.25
C TYR A 178 18.77 -28.44 3.88
N PRO A 179 18.94 -29.59 3.19
CA PRO A 179 18.54 -30.88 3.73
C PRO A 179 19.31 -31.18 5.03
N GLY A 180 18.61 -31.73 6.02
CA GLY A 180 19.15 -32.12 7.33
C GLY A 180 19.50 -30.99 8.31
N THR A 181 19.97 -29.83 7.83
CA THR A 181 20.42 -28.72 8.71
C THR A 181 19.36 -27.64 8.94
N ARG A 182 18.27 -27.64 8.15
CA ARG A 182 17.21 -26.61 8.18
C ARG A 182 17.74 -25.16 8.08
N ARG A 183 18.92 -24.97 7.50
CA ARG A 183 19.48 -23.64 7.23
C ARG A 183 18.81 -23.02 6.01
N LEU A 184 18.46 -21.74 6.10
CA LEU A 184 17.86 -20.99 4.98
C LEU A 184 18.87 -20.84 3.82
N VAL A 185 18.46 -21.30 2.64
CA VAL A 185 19.15 -21.05 1.36
C VAL A 185 18.70 -19.70 0.80
N GLY A 186 17.41 -19.40 0.93
CA GLY A 186 16.78 -18.14 0.52
C GLY A 186 15.27 -18.32 0.29
N LEU A 187 14.65 -17.43 -0.47
CA LEU A 187 13.21 -17.42 -0.72
C LEU A 187 12.87 -17.66 -2.21
N LEU A 188 11.87 -18.50 -2.46
CA LEU A 188 11.32 -18.76 -3.79
C LEU A 188 9.87 -18.26 -3.86
N ARG A 189 9.55 -17.47 -4.88
CA ARG A 189 8.18 -16.98 -5.10
C ARG A 189 7.33 -18.03 -5.77
N ARG A 190 6.04 -18.07 -5.43
CA ARG A 190 5.04 -18.96 -6.03
C ARG A 190 4.97 -18.84 -7.55
N SER A 191 4.96 -17.61 -8.07
CA SER A 191 4.90 -17.37 -9.52
C SER A 191 6.13 -17.90 -10.27
N VAL A 192 7.30 -17.85 -9.64
CA VAL A 192 8.54 -18.40 -10.20
C VAL A 192 8.51 -19.92 -10.14
N LEU A 193 8.04 -20.50 -9.03
CA LEU A 193 7.89 -21.95 -8.88
C LEU A 193 6.91 -22.54 -9.90
N HIS A 194 5.74 -21.91 -10.08
CA HIS A 194 4.74 -22.33 -11.08
C HIS A 194 5.35 -22.40 -12.48
N ARG A 195 6.06 -21.34 -12.90
CA ARG A 195 6.72 -21.31 -14.21
C ARG A 195 7.89 -22.28 -14.30
N LEU A 196 8.63 -22.46 -13.21
CA LEU A 196 9.72 -23.44 -13.17
C LEU A 196 9.19 -24.85 -13.46
N LEU A 197 8.02 -25.21 -12.93
CA LEU A 197 7.35 -26.47 -13.19
C LEU A 197 6.87 -26.59 -14.65
N GLU A 198 6.33 -25.53 -15.25
CA GLU A 198 5.96 -25.51 -16.68
C GLU A 198 7.17 -25.78 -17.60
N TYR A 199 8.29 -25.12 -17.34
CA TYR A 199 9.51 -25.30 -18.12
C TYR A 199 10.29 -26.56 -17.74
N ALA A 200 9.91 -27.25 -16.66
CA ALA A 200 10.70 -28.35 -16.16
C ALA A 200 10.77 -29.52 -17.15
N LEU A 201 9.67 -29.76 -17.86
CA LEU A 201 9.54 -30.77 -18.90
C LEU A 201 10.25 -30.34 -20.21
N GLU A 202 10.12 -29.07 -20.60
CA GLU A 202 10.72 -28.56 -21.85
C GLU A 202 12.24 -28.51 -21.81
N LYS A 203 12.81 -28.28 -20.63
CA LYS A 203 14.25 -28.11 -20.42
C LYS A 203 14.93 -29.31 -19.77
N ASP A 204 14.17 -30.39 -19.53
CA ASP A 204 14.63 -31.65 -18.94
C ASP A 204 15.45 -31.44 -17.65
N ILE A 205 14.92 -30.61 -16.74
CA ILE A 205 15.57 -30.31 -15.45
C ILE A 205 15.16 -31.26 -14.32
N LEU A 206 14.21 -32.17 -14.60
CA LEU A 206 13.69 -33.15 -13.67
C LEU A 206 14.67 -34.30 -13.52
N GLN A 207 14.93 -34.70 -12.28
CA GLN A 207 15.89 -35.76 -11.97
C GLN A 207 15.17 -36.99 -11.45
N GLU A 208 15.70 -38.17 -11.79
CA GLU A 208 15.15 -39.44 -11.31
C GLU A 208 15.23 -39.56 -9.77
N PRO A 209 14.27 -40.26 -9.13
CA PRO A 209 14.14 -40.32 -7.68
C PRO A 209 15.35 -40.93 -6.95
N THR A 210 16.07 -41.87 -7.57
CA THR A 210 17.12 -42.69 -6.95
C THR A 210 18.55 -42.33 -7.39
N GLY A 211 18.74 -41.24 -8.14
CA GLY A 211 20.04 -40.80 -8.66
C GLY A 211 20.80 -39.81 -7.77
N VAL A 212 22.11 -39.67 -8.02
CA VAL A 212 22.89 -38.54 -7.48
C VAL A 212 22.38 -37.25 -8.09
N VAL A 213 22.07 -36.26 -7.25
CA VAL A 213 21.55 -34.97 -7.72
C VAL A 213 22.57 -34.28 -8.64
N ARG A 214 22.26 -34.20 -9.93
CA ARG A 214 23.14 -33.58 -10.94
C ARG A 214 23.00 -32.07 -10.87
N LYS A 215 24.13 -31.36 -10.96
CA LYS A 215 24.11 -29.90 -11.17
C LYS A 215 23.83 -29.63 -12.65
N LEU A 216 22.57 -29.41 -12.99
CA LEU A 216 22.16 -29.02 -14.34
C LEU A 216 22.40 -27.52 -14.53
N PRO A 217 22.67 -27.07 -15.78
CA PRO A 217 22.76 -25.64 -16.07
C PRO A 217 21.42 -24.98 -15.72
N PRO A 218 21.41 -23.94 -14.87
CA PRO A 218 20.16 -23.34 -14.43
C PRO A 218 19.50 -22.58 -15.58
N ILE A 219 18.17 -22.63 -15.63
CA ILE A 219 17.40 -21.76 -16.51
C ILE A 219 17.63 -20.31 -16.06
N ARG A 220 17.91 -19.42 -17.01
CA ARG A 220 18.11 -18.00 -16.69
C ARG A 220 16.83 -17.44 -16.08
N TYR A 221 16.97 -16.72 -14.98
CA TYR A 221 15.83 -16.13 -14.28
C TYR A 221 14.97 -15.23 -15.19
N GLU A 222 15.59 -14.54 -16.16
CA GLU A 222 14.91 -13.71 -17.15
C GLU A 222 13.91 -14.51 -18.01
N GLU A 223 14.26 -15.74 -18.38
CA GLU A 223 13.38 -16.61 -19.17
C GLU A 223 12.17 -17.06 -18.35
N ILE A 224 12.33 -17.19 -17.03
CA ILE A 224 11.27 -17.59 -16.10
C ILE A 224 10.41 -16.38 -15.72
N ALA A 225 11.01 -15.21 -15.47
CA ALA A 225 10.34 -14.05 -14.89
C ALA A 225 9.54 -13.21 -15.91
N PHE A 226 9.91 -13.21 -17.19
CA PHE A 226 9.29 -12.33 -18.19
C PHE A 226 8.38 -13.04 -19.21
N LYS A 227 8.42 -14.37 -19.32
CA LYS A 227 7.50 -15.10 -20.21
C LYS A 227 6.12 -15.27 -19.56
N THR A 228 5.07 -15.15 -20.36
CA THR A 228 3.69 -15.47 -20.00
C THR A 228 3.58 -16.94 -19.61
N ALA A 229 2.83 -17.22 -18.54
CA ALA A 229 2.55 -18.59 -18.11
C ALA A 229 1.70 -19.29 -19.19
N LYS A 230 2.02 -20.55 -19.49
CA LYS A 230 1.24 -21.35 -20.46
C LYS A 230 0.03 -22.00 -19.81
N CYS A 231 0.13 -22.34 -18.51
CA CYS A 231 -0.94 -22.93 -17.73
C CYS A 231 -1.43 -21.90 -16.70
N GLU A 232 -2.70 -21.49 -16.81
CA GLU A 232 -3.28 -20.57 -15.82
C GLU A 232 -3.74 -21.30 -14.56
N THR A 233 -4.03 -22.61 -14.67
CA THR A 233 -4.62 -23.42 -13.58
C THR A 233 -3.69 -24.55 -13.16
N TYR A 234 -3.68 -24.89 -11.85
CA TYR A 234 -2.89 -26.01 -11.31
C TYR A 234 -3.30 -27.37 -11.88
N ASP A 235 -4.60 -27.56 -12.17
CA ASP A 235 -5.10 -28.78 -12.81
C ASP A 235 -4.47 -28.99 -14.21
N GLN A 236 -4.29 -27.91 -14.97
CA GLN A 236 -3.62 -27.99 -16.28
C GLN A 236 -2.15 -28.35 -16.12
N LEU A 237 -1.50 -27.76 -15.12
CA LEU A 237 -0.10 -28.04 -14.80
C LEU A 237 0.08 -29.49 -14.32
N ARG A 238 -0.88 -30.03 -13.58
CA ARG A 238 -0.95 -31.44 -13.16
C ARG A 238 -1.22 -32.39 -14.33
N VAL A 239 -2.04 -32.00 -15.30
CA VAL A 239 -2.27 -32.79 -16.51
C VAL A 239 -1.02 -32.80 -17.40
N MET A 240 -0.31 -31.67 -17.47
CA MET A 240 0.96 -31.56 -18.19
C MET A 240 2.07 -32.41 -17.55
N LEU A 241 2.14 -32.40 -16.21
CA LEU A 241 3.02 -33.26 -15.44
C LEU A 241 2.36 -34.63 -15.24
N GLU A 242 2.51 -35.51 -16.23
CA GLU A 242 2.04 -36.89 -16.13
C GLU A 242 2.39 -37.52 -14.76
N PRO A 243 1.57 -38.45 -14.23
CA PRO A 243 1.81 -39.07 -12.92
C PRO A 243 3.20 -39.69 -12.75
N LYS A 244 3.88 -40.00 -13.87
CA LYS A 244 5.27 -40.47 -13.91
C LYS A 244 6.29 -39.44 -13.40
N TYR A 245 6.02 -38.14 -13.57
CA TYR A 245 6.94 -37.06 -13.20
C TYR A 245 6.75 -36.55 -11.77
N LEU A 246 5.71 -36.99 -11.06
CA LEU A 246 5.43 -36.57 -9.68
C LEU A 246 6.53 -37.02 -8.70
N ASP A 247 7.11 -38.19 -8.94
CA ASP A 247 8.21 -38.74 -8.12
C ASP A 247 9.58 -38.16 -8.49
N HIS A 248 9.67 -37.34 -9.54
CA HIS A 248 10.94 -36.74 -9.94
C HIS A 248 11.34 -35.62 -8.99
N ARG A 249 12.64 -35.41 -8.88
CA ARG A 249 13.24 -34.40 -8.00
C ARG A 249 13.64 -33.16 -8.79
N LEU A 250 13.44 -32.01 -8.17
CA LEU A 250 13.80 -30.71 -8.73
C LEU A 250 14.76 -29.98 -7.78
N ASP A 251 15.92 -29.57 -8.29
CA ASP A 251 16.87 -28.75 -7.52
C ASP A 251 16.47 -27.26 -7.60
N LEU A 252 16.03 -26.72 -6.46
CA LEU A 252 15.53 -25.34 -6.35
C LEU A 252 16.65 -24.34 -6.09
N ARG A 253 17.85 -24.78 -5.67
CA ARG A 253 18.98 -23.93 -5.24
C ARG A 253 19.39 -22.82 -6.22
N PRO A 254 19.36 -23.01 -7.56
CA PRO A 254 19.77 -21.95 -8.47
C PRO A 254 18.69 -20.88 -8.70
N TYR A 255 17.43 -21.15 -8.34
CA TYR A 255 16.29 -20.26 -8.59
C TYR A 255 15.88 -19.44 -7.37
N VAL A 256 16.58 -19.64 -6.26
CA VAL A 256 16.31 -18.95 -5.00
C VAL A 256 16.92 -17.56 -5.03
N ASN A 257 16.16 -16.56 -4.55
CA ASN A 257 16.73 -15.26 -4.29
C ASN A 257 17.65 -15.35 -3.06
N ARG A 258 18.96 -15.22 -3.28
CA ARG A 258 19.96 -15.12 -2.21
C ARG A 258 20.14 -13.64 -1.91
N ASN A 259 19.89 -13.26 -0.66
CA ASN A 259 20.22 -11.91 -0.18
C ASN A 259 21.72 -11.64 -0.35
#